data_AF-A0A6M0SAZ9-F1
#
_entry.id   AF-A0A6M0SAZ9-F1
#
_cell.length_a   1.000
_cell.length_b   1.000
_cell.length_c   1.000
_cell.angle_alpha   90.00
_cell.angle_beta   90.00
_cell.angle_gamma   90.00
#
_symmetry.space_group_name_H-M   'P 1'
#
loop_
_entity.id
_entity.type
_entity.pdbx_description
1 polymer ?
#
loop_
_entity_poly.entity_id
_entity_poly.type
_entity_poly.pdbx_seq_one_letter_code
_entity_poly.pdbx_strand_id
1 'polypeptide(L)'
;MSLAVLDKERRQQGGVTVYLSTDGTGGVPVEALKAVLQRNGQVVAAFDADRAGEMMAWRVAAQVPGVKRLRPAYGKDWNERLINYGQPGQGQQSELDRGMLQPLWQWHQVAWKLGRSEKYLTRIAEVATDVVKGKALSEKAQAAMQKDLAMGQKQVKQQSGNQTAQML
;
A
#
# COMPACT_ATOMS: atom_id res chain seq x y z
N MET A 1 -1.95 -9.38 -19.44
CA MET A 1 -2.79 -9.44 -18.21
C MET A 1 -3.46 -10.80 -18.10
N SER A 2 -3.26 -11.51 -16.98
CA SER A 2 -3.96 -12.76 -16.66
C SER A 2 -4.85 -12.55 -15.43
N LEU A 3 -6.08 -13.05 -15.48
CA LEU A 3 -7.09 -12.95 -14.42
C LEU A 3 -7.31 -14.34 -13.84
N ALA A 4 -7.04 -14.50 -12.54
CA ALA A 4 -7.42 -15.68 -11.79
C ALA A 4 -8.47 -15.28 -10.75
N VAL A 5 -9.68 -15.80 -10.89
CA VAL A 5 -10.73 -15.64 -9.89
C VAL A 5 -10.71 -16.88 -9.01
N LEU A 6 -10.36 -16.69 -7.74
CA LEU A 6 -10.48 -17.73 -6.72
C LEU A 6 -11.79 -17.49 -5.98
N ASP A 7 -12.84 -18.21 -6.38
CA ASP A 7 -14.04 -18.31 -5.57
C ASP A 7 -13.78 -19.35 -4.47
N LYS A 8 -13.58 -18.88 -3.23
CA LYS A 8 -13.40 -19.79 -2.10
C LYS A 8 -14.79 -20.18 -1.59
N GLU A 9 -15.40 -21.19 -2.20
CA GLU A 9 -16.61 -21.85 -1.67
C GLU A 9 -16.38 -22.59 -0.32
N ARG A 10 -15.33 -22.25 0.45
CA ARG A 10 -14.95 -23.03 1.65
C ARG A 10 -14.55 -22.23 2.88
N ARG A 11 -15.01 -21.00 3.05
CA ARG A 11 -15.06 -20.35 4.37
C ARG A 11 -16.34 -19.53 4.50
N GLN A 12 -17.02 -19.66 5.62
CA GLN A 12 -18.29 -19.04 6.00
C GLN A 12 -18.21 -17.50 6.17
N GLN A 13 -17.52 -16.79 5.27
CA GLN A 13 -17.41 -15.32 5.30
C GLN A 13 -17.57 -14.80 3.87
N GLY A 14 -18.72 -14.18 3.60
CA GLY A 14 -19.10 -13.70 2.27
C GLY A 14 -18.11 -12.70 1.68
N GLY A 15 -17.65 -12.98 0.46
CA GLY A 15 -16.79 -12.10 -0.33
C GLY A 15 -15.99 -12.87 -1.37
N VAL A 16 -15.81 -12.29 -2.56
CA VAL A 16 -14.97 -12.86 -3.64
C VAL A 16 -13.60 -12.19 -3.60
N THR A 17 -12.53 -12.98 -3.71
CA THR A 17 -11.16 -12.46 -3.86
C THR A 17 -10.68 -12.72 -5.28
N VAL A 18 -10.29 -11.65 -5.97
CA VAL A 18 -9.80 -11.71 -7.35
C VAL A 18 -8.30 -11.43 -7.36
N TYR A 19 -7.53 -12.28 -8.03
CA TYR A 19 -6.09 -12.10 -8.22
C TYR A 19 -5.83 -11.65 -9.65
N LEU A 20 -5.18 -10.50 -9.78
CA LEU A 20 -4.79 -9.92 -11.07
C LEU A 20 -3.28 -10.06 -11.22
N SER A 21 -2.84 -10.78 -12.23
CA SER A 21 -1.44 -10.83 -12.61
C SER A 21 -1.20 -9.89 -13.80
N THR A 22 -0.36 -8.89 -13.58
CA THR A 22 0.11 -7.99 -14.64
C THR A 22 1.41 -8.55 -15.19
N ASP A 23 1.46 -8.82 -16.49
CA ASP A 23 2.71 -8.85 -17.24
C ASP A 23 3.37 -7.48 -17.10
N GLY A 24 4.70 -7.40 -16.93
CA GLY A 24 5.42 -6.21 -16.42
C GLY A 24 5.19 -4.85 -17.11
N THR A 25 4.47 -4.81 -18.24
CA THR A 25 4.05 -3.60 -18.97
C THR A 25 2.53 -3.42 -19.09
N GLY A 26 1.74 -4.43 -18.69
CA GLY A 26 0.30 -4.49 -18.84
C GLY A 26 -0.45 -3.40 -18.09
N GLY A 27 -1.54 -2.94 -18.69
CA GLY A 27 -2.44 -1.95 -18.09
C GLY A 27 -3.06 -2.47 -16.80
N VAL A 28 -3.06 -1.63 -15.77
CA VAL A 28 -3.81 -1.87 -14.53
C VAL A 28 -5.25 -1.38 -14.76
N PRO A 29 -6.30 -2.17 -14.46
CA PRO A 29 -7.69 -1.77 -14.70
C PRO A 29 -8.16 -0.76 -13.64
N VAL A 30 -7.63 0.46 -13.69
CA VAL A 30 -7.79 1.52 -12.67
C VAL A 30 -9.25 1.76 -12.30
N GLU A 31 -10.12 1.95 -13.29
CA GLU A 31 -11.53 2.27 -13.06
C GLU A 31 -12.28 1.13 -12.35
N ALA A 32 -11.98 -0.12 -12.70
CA ALA A 32 -12.54 -1.28 -12.01
C ALA A 32 -12.06 -1.34 -10.54
N LEU A 33 -10.78 -1.04 -10.29
CA LEU A 33 -10.22 -1.03 -8.93
C LEU A 33 -10.81 0.10 -8.07
N LYS A 34 -11.01 1.29 -8.65
CA LYS A 34 -11.72 2.40 -7.96
C LYS A 34 -13.14 2.00 -7.60
N ALA A 35 -13.87 1.35 -8.50
CA ALA A 35 -15.22 0.87 -8.24
C ALA A 35 -15.27 -0.14 -7.08
N VAL A 36 -14.26 -1.01 -6.95
CA VAL A 36 -14.14 -1.93 -5.80
C VAL A 36 -14.04 -1.15 -4.48
N LEU A 37 -13.20 -0.12 -4.42
CA LEU A 37 -13.05 0.70 -3.21
C LEU A 37 -14.33 1.48 -2.87
N GLN A 38 -15.03 2.01 -3.88
CA GLN A 38 -16.31 2.71 -3.69
C GLN A 38 -17.40 1.79 -3.13
N ARG A 39 -17.34 0.49 -3.45
CA ARG A 39 -18.26 -0.54 -2.93
C ARG A 39 -17.79 -1.15 -1.60
N ASN A 40 -16.93 -0.44 -0.87
CA ASN A 40 -16.37 -0.86 0.41
C ASN A 40 -15.51 -2.15 0.32
N GLY A 41 -15.03 -2.48 -0.88
CA GLY A 41 -14.07 -3.55 -1.11
C GLY A 41 -12.63 -3.12 -0.78
N GLN A 42 -11.69 -4.04 -0.95
CA GLN A 42 -10.27 -3.78 -0.73
C GLN A 42 -9.45 -4.05 -1.98
N VAL A 43 -8.52 -3.15 -2.28
CA VAL A 43 -7.54 -3.31 -3.35
C VAL A 43 -6.14 -3.38 -2.72
N VAL A 44 -5.37 -4.38 -3.13
CA VAL A 44 -4.03 -4.63 -2.60
C VAL A 44 -3.03 -4.72 -3.77
N ALA A 45 -2.01 -3.86 -3.74
CA ALA A 45 -0.85 -3.93 -4.60
C ALA A 45 0.21 -4.84 -3.98
N ALA A 46 0.32 -6.06 -4.50
CA ALA A 46 1.25 -7.09 -4.03
C ALA A 46 2.38 -7.33 -5.03
N PHE A 47 3.13 -6.28 -5.37
CA PHE A 47 4.33 -6.39 -6.22
C PHE A 47 5.55 -6.88 -5.42
N ASP A 48 6.62 -7.25 -6.12
CA ASP A 48 7.89 -7.63 -5.50
C ASP A 48 8.53 -6.50 -4.70
N ALA A 49 9.49 -6.83 -3.84
CA ALA A 49 10.20 -5.85 -3.00
C ALA A 49 11.43 -5.25 -3.70
N ASP A 50 11.51 -5.36 -5.02
CA ASP A 50 12.57 -4.74 -5.81
C ASP A 50 12.15 -3.37 -6.36
N ARG A 51 13.10 -2.70 -7.03
CA ARG A 51 12.88 -1.38 -7.62
C ARG A 51 11.71 -1.35 -8.60
N ALA A 52 11.55 -2.39 -9.43
CA ALA A 52 10.48 -2.43 -10.43
C ALA A 52 9.11 -2.63 -9.75
N GLY A 53 9.04 -3.52 -8.75
CA GLY A 53 7.85 -3.73 -7.94
C GLY A 53 7.43 -2.49 -7.17
N GLU A 54 8.38 -1.72 -6.64
CA GLU A 54 8.11 -0.44 -5.97
C GLU A 54 7.58 0.63 -6.93
N MET A 55 8.20 0.78 -8.10
CA MET A 55 7.73 1.70 -9.12
C MET A 55 6.29 1.39 -9.54
N MET A 56 5.96 0.11 -9.72
CA MET A 56 4.60 -0.32 -10.07
C MET A 56 3.61 -0.06 -8.93
N ALA A 57 4.00 -0.35 -7.69
CA ALA A 57 3.15 -0.10 -6.54
C ALA A 57 2.80 1.38 -6.40
N TRP A 58 3.77 2.29 -6.55
CA TRP A 58 3.52 3.74 -6.50
C TRP A 58 2.72 4.24 -7.69
N ARG A 59 2.92 3.68 -8.89
CA ARG A 59 2.08 3.96 -10.06
C ARG A 59 0.62 3.58 -9.81
N VAL A 60 0.35 2.46 -9.16
CA VAL A 60 -1.01 2.06 -8.78
C VAL A 60 -1.57 3.00 -7.72
N ALA A 61 -0.81 3.36 -6.69
CA ALA A 61 -1.26 4.28 -5.64
C ALA A 61 -1.64 5.67 -6.16
N ALA A 62 -0.89 6.20 -7.14
CA ALA A 62 -1.22 7.46 -7.80
C ALA A 62 -2.59 7.43 -8.51
N GLN A 63 -2.97 6.28 -9.07
CA GLN A 63 -4.18 6.13 -9.88
C GLN A 63 -5.36 5.56 -9.08
N VAL A 64 -5.10 4.81 -8.01
CA VAL A 64 -6.09 4.13 -7.18
C VAL A 64 -5.88 4.53 -5.71
N PRO A 65 -6.38 5.72 -5.31
CA PRO A 65 -6.35 6.18 -3.93
C PRO A 65 -6.97 5.16 -2.97
N GLY A 66 -6.26 4.80 -1.89
CA GLY A 66 -6.74 3.81 -0.92
C GLY A 66 -6.28 2.37 -1.17
N VAL A 67 -5.51 2.12 -2.24
CA VAL A 67 -4.83 0.83 -2.40
C VAL A 67 -3.89 0.54 -1.22
N LYS A 68 -3.90 -0.68 -0.70
CA LYS A 68 -2.94 -1.14 0.31
C LYS A 68 -1.71 -1.75 -0.37
N ARG A 69 -0.53 -1.59 0.23
CA ARG A 69 0.71 -2.25 -0.22
C ARG A 69 0.94 -3.50 0.62
N LEU A 70 1.17 -4.65 -0.04
CA LEU A 70 1.74 -5.84 0.59
C LEU A 70 3.05 -6.20 -0.09
N ARG A 71 4.07 -6.59 0.66
CA ARG A 71 5.39 -7.04 0.16
C ARG A 71 5.72 -8.43 0.67
N PRO A 72 6.65 -9.15 0.02
CA PRO A 72 7.27 -10.31 0.66
C PRO A 72 7.96 -9.85 1.97
N ALA A 73 7.74 -10.60 3.06
CA ALA A 73 8.29 -10.25 4.38
C ALA A 73 9.81 -10.46 4.45
N TYR A 74 10.30 -11.36 3.61
CA TYR A 74 11.70 -11.71 3.38
C TYR A 74 11.82 -12.16 1.92
N GLY A 75 13.02 -12.06 1.36
CA GLY A 75 13.28 -12.33 -0.06
C GLY A 75 12.96 -11.13 -0.94
N LYS A 76 13.48 -11.19 -2.17
CA LYS A 76 13.32 -10.14 -3.18
C LYS A 76 11.92 -10.15 -3.79
N ASP A 77 11.37 -11.33 -4.02
CA ASP A 77 10.08 -11.54 -4.69
C ASP A 77 9.17 -12.52 -3.96
N TRP A 78 7.92 -12.62 -4.43
CA TRP A 78 6.93 -13.53 -3.83
C TRP A 78 7.24 -15.01 -4.05
N ASN A 79 7.99 -15.37 -5.09
CA ASN A 79 8.37 -16.76 -5.35
C ASN A 79 9.42 -17.23 -4.34
N GLU A 80 10.46 -16.44 -4.10
CA GLU A 80 11.45 -16.69 -3.06
C GLU A 80 10.78 -16.85 -1.69
N ARG A 81 9.79 -16.00 -1.38
CA ARG A 81 9.00 -16.15 -0.15
C ARG A 81 8.23 -17.47 -0.10
N LEU A 82 7.58 -17.87 -1.20
CA LEU A 82 6.78 -19.09 -1.25
C LEU A 82 7.64 -20.36 -1.11
N ILE A 83 8.82 -20.37 -1.73
CA ILE A 83 9.79 -21.46 -1.63
C ILE A 83 10.29 -21.59 -0.19
N ASN A 84 10.53 -20.47 0.49
CA ASN A 84 11.05 -20.44 1.86
C ASN A 84 9.94 -20.45 2.94
N TYR A 85 8.70 -20.80 2.59
CA TYR A 85 7.58 -20.79 3.52
C TYR A 85 7.81 -21.79 4.67
N GLY A 86 8.07 -21.27 5.88
CA GLY A 86 8.36 -22.07 7.08
C GLY A 86 9.81 -22.07 7.53
N GLN A 87 10.73 -21.44 6.78
CA GLN A 87 12.11 -21.21 7.21
C GLN A 87 12.34 -19.70 7.39
N PRO A 88 12.30 -19.19 8.64
CA PRO A 88 12.61 -17.78 8.91
C PRO A 88 14.13 -17.60 8.84
N GLY A 89 14.68 -17.59 7.62
CA GLY A 89 16.12 -17.47 7.39
C GLY A 89 16.42 -16.68 6.12
N GLN A 90 17.05 -15.51 6.31
CA GLN A 90 17.92 -14.85 5.34
C GLN A 90 17.31 -14.15 4.11
N GLY A 91 16.19 -13.45 4.27
CA GLY A 91 15.85 -12.35 3.36
C GLY A 91 16.17 -11.00 4.00
N GLN A 92 17.32 -10.40 3.68
CA GLN A 92 17.61 -9.01 4.06
C GLN A 92 16.65 -8.07 3.29
N GLN A 93 15.65 -7.53 3.98
CA GLN A 93 14.98 -6.31 3.51
C GLN A 93 16.03 -5.19 3.46
N SER A 94 16.07 -4.40 2.37
CA SER A 94 17.06 -3.34 2.25
C SER A 94 16.83 -2.26 3.31
N GLU A 95 17.88 -1.58 3.77
CA GLU A 95 17.76 -0.44 4.70
C GLU A 95 16.90 0.69 4.12
N LEU A 96 16.94 0.87 2.79
CA LEU A 96 16.05 1.77 2.04
C LEU A 96 14.58 1.43 2.27
N ASP A 97 14.23 0.14 2.31
CA ASP A 97 12.86 -0.32 2.48
C ASP A 97 12.28 0.02 3.85
N ARG A 98 13.06 -0.23 4.91
CA ARG A 98 12.63 0.00 6.30
C ARG A 98 12.70 1.48 6.68
N GLY A 99 13.76 2.17 6.28
CA GLY A 99 14.01 3.55 6.71
C GLY A 99 13.14 4.59 6.00
N MET A 100 12.88 4.41 4.71
CA MET A 100 12.30 5.49 3.88
C MET A 100 11.00 5.09 3.19
N LEU A 101 10.90 3.89 2.61
CA LEU A 101 9.72 3.53 1.81
C LEU A 101 8.49 3.22 2.67
N GLN A 102 8.66 2.58 3.82
CA GLN A 102 7.53 2.28 4.72
C GLN A 102 6.85 3.54 5.28
N PRO A 103 7.58 4.57 5.78
CA PRO A 103 6.99 5.84 6.17
C PRO A 103 6.22 6.54 5.04
N LEU A 104 6.71 6.50 3.80
CA LEU A 104 6.02 7.09 2.65
C LEU A 104 4.69 6.40 2.36
N TRP A 105 4.64 5.07 2.45
CA TRP A 105 3.38 4.31 2.33
C TRP A 105 2.40 4.66 3.45
N GLN A 106 2.88 4.78 4.68
CA GLN A 106 2.05 5.20 5.81
C GLN A 106 1.50 6.61 5.59
N TRP A 107 2.33 7.53 5.10
CA TRP A 107 1.90 8.90 4.77
C TRP A 107 0.77 8.89 3.74
N HIS A 108 0.94 8.16 2.64
CA HIS A 108 -0.10 8.05 1.61
C HIS A 108 -1.43 7.51 2.18
N GLN A 109 -1.37 6.45 2.99
CA GLN A 109 -2.56 5.87 3.64
C GLN A 109 -3.26 6.85 4.58
N VAL A 110 -2.48 7.56 5.41
CA VAL A 110 -3.01 8.53 6.36
C VAL A 110 -3.61 9.72 5.61
N ALA A 111 -2.93 10.26 4.61
CA ALA A 111 -3.44 11.34 3.77
C ALA A 111 -4.78 10.97 3.11
N TRP A 112 -4.91 9.73 2.62
CA TRP A 112 -6.16 9.25 2.04
C TRP A 112 -7.27 9.18 3.09
N LYS A 113 -7.01 8.60 4.27
CA LYS A 113 -7.99 8.54 5.37
C LYS A 113 -8.39 9.92 5.91
N LEU A 114 -7.48 10.90 5.84
CA LEU A 114 -7.75 12.30 6.18
C LEU A 114 -8.58 13.04 5.12
N GLY A 115 -8.96 12.38 4.01
CA GLY A 115 -9.73 13.00 2.94
C GLY A 115 -8.93 14.00 2.10
N ARG A 116 -7.60 13.84 2.01
CA ARG A 116 -6.78 14.66 1.09
C ARG A 116 -7.18 14.39 -0.37
N SER A 117 -7.02 15.40 -1.22
CA SER A 117 -7.40 15.30 -2.63
C SER A 117 -6.55 14.29 -3.40
N GLU A 118 -7.08 13.73 -4.48
CA GLU A 118 -6.34 12.80 -5.35
C GLU A 118 -5.04 13.40 -5.89
N LYS A 119 -5.04 14.71 -6.22
CA LYS A 119 -3.84 15.44 -6.64
C LYS A 119 -2.75 15.42 -5.56
N TYR A 120 -3.13 15.54 -4.29
CA TYR A 120 -2.19 15.47 -3.18
C TYR A 120 -1.63 14.05 -3.01
N LEU A 121 -2.47 13.02 -3.11
CA LEU A 121 -2.05 11.62 -3.04
C LEU A 121 -1.11 11.24 -4.20
N THR A 122 -1.42 11.71 -5.40
CA THR A 122 -0.55 11.60 -6.58
C THR A 122 0.81 12.23 -6.30
N ARG A 123 0.84 13.41 -5.68
CA ARG A 123 2.10 14.07 -5.30
C ARG A 123 2.92 13.25 -4.31
N ILE A 124 2.31 12.58 -3.35
CA ILE A 124 3.01 11.67 -2.43
C ILE A 124 3.63 10.51 -3.23
N ALA A 125 2.88 9.93 -4.17
CA ALA A 125 3.38 8.85 -5.00
C ALA A 125 4.55 9.27 -5.92
N GLU A 126 4.52 10.50 -6.45
CA GLU A 126 5.65 11.09 -7.19
C GLU A 126 6.89 11.25 -6.31
N VAL A 127 6.73 11.79 -5.10
CA VAL A 127 7.83 11.93 -4.13
C VAL A 127 8.44 10.55 -3.82
N ALA A 128 7.60 9.55 -3.58
CA ALA A 128 8.08 8.22 -3.28
C ALA A 128 8.77 7.55 -4.48
N THR A 129 8.25 7.77 -5.69
CA THR A 129 8.89 7.34 -6.94
C THR A 129 10.28 7.97 -7.10
N ASP A 130 10.43 9.25 -6.76
CA ASP A 130 11.70 9.95 -6.78
C ASP A 130 12.70 9.37 -5.77
N VAL A 131 12.25 9.00 -4.57
CA VAL A 131 13.07 8.31 -3.56
C VAL A 131 13.51 6.92 -4.04
N VAL A 132 12.61 6.15 -4.66
CA VAL A 132 12.95 4.85 -5.28
C VAL A 132 13.98 4.99 -6.39
N LYS A 133 14.05 6.15 -7.06
CA LYS A 133 15.07 6.47 -8.06
C LYS A 133 16.40 6.96 -7.47
N GLY A 134 16.51 7.04 -6.14
CA GLY A 134 17.71 7.47 -5.43
C GLY A 134 17.77 8.96 -5.12
N LYS A 135 16.69 9.73 -5.31
CA LYS A 135 16.65 11.13 -4.88
C LYS A 135 16.40 11.22 -3.37
N ALA A 136 16.99 12.21 -2.73
CA ALA A 136 16.72 12.49 -1.32
C ALA A 136 15.28 13.02 -1.13
N LEU A 137 14.69 12.71 0.02
CA LEU A 137 13.39 13.26 0.41
C LEU A 137 13.55 14.75 0.73
N SER A 138 12.86 15.62 -0.02
CA SER A 138 12.91 17.07 0.23
C SER A 138 12.35 17.43 1.61
N GLU A 139 12.89 18.49 2.24
CA GLU A 139 12.41 19.00 3.53
C GLU A 139 10.90 19.32 3.52
N LYS A 140 10.41 19.90 2.43
CA LYS A 140 8.98 20.19 2.25
C LYS A 140 8.13 18.92 2.29
N ALA A 141 8.59 17.84 1.65
CA ALA A 141 7.90 16.56 1.67
C ALA A 141 7.96 15.93 3.07
N GLN A 142 9.11 16.02 3.75
CA GLN A 142 9.27 15.52 5.12
C GLN A 142 8.34 16.26 6.11
N ALA A 143 8.24 17.58 6.02
CA ALA A 143 7.35 18.39 6.85
C ALA A 143 5.86 18.06 6.59
N ALA A 144 5.47 17.91 5.32
CA ALA A 144 4.12 17.52 4.95
C ALA A 144 3.76 16.11 5.47
N MET A 145 4.69 15.17 5.33
CA MET A 145 4.57 13.82 5.88
C MET A 145 4.36 13.82 7.39
N GLN A 146 5.24 14.48 8.14
CA GLN A 146 5.15 14.56 9.59
C GLN A 146 3.81 15.18 10.04
N LYS A 147 3.34 16.22 9.35
CA LYS A 147 2.06 16.88 9.64
C LYS A 147 0.88 15.92 9.48
N ASP A 148 0.79 15.22 8.35
CA ASP A 148 -0.32 14.28 8.11
C ASP A 148 -0.27 13.10 9.07
N LEU A 149 0.91 12.51 9.32
CA LEU A 149 1.07 11.41 10.27
C LEU A 149 0.64 11.82 11.69
N ALA A 150 1.02 13.02 12.14
CA ALA A 150 0.59 13.55 13.43
C ALA A 150 -0.92 13.79 13.50
N MET A 151 -1.55 14.28 12.42
CA MET A 151 -3.01 14.44 12.34
C MET A 151 -3.73 13.09 12.40
N GLY A 152 -3.24 12.08 11.69
CA GLY A 152 -3.80 10.73 11.72
C GLY A 152 -3.75 10.11 13.13
N GLN A 153 -2.63 10.27 13.85
CA GLN A 153 -2.51 9.79 15.22
C GLN A 153 -3.50 10.46 16.18
N LYS A 154 -3.76 11.76 16.01
CA LYS A 154 -4.75 12.49 16.83
C LYS A 154 -6.16 11.98 16.60
N GLN A 155 -6.56 11.73 15.34
CA GLN A 155 -7.88 11.18 15.03
C GLN A 155 -8.09 9.78 15.62
N VAL A 156 -7.08 8.90 15.53
CA VAL A 156 -7.16 7.56 16.13
C VAL A 156 -7.36 7.64 17.64
N LYS A 157 -6.60 8.49 18.35
CA LYS A 157 -6.75 8.68 19.79
C LYS A 157 -8.13 9.22 20.19
N GLN A 158 -8.70 10.14 19.42
CA GLN A 158 -10.04 10.68 19.68
C GLN A 158 -11.14 9.64 19.46
N GLN A 159 -11.01 8.79 18.43
CA GLN A 159 -11.96 7.70 18.16
C GLN A 159 -11.90 6.61 19.24
N SER A 160 -10.71 6.24 19.71
CA SER A 160 -10.55 5.27 20.81
C SER A 160 -11.06 5.82 22.15
N GLY A 161 -10.87 7.12 22.43
CA GLY A 161 -11.39 7.75 23.65
C GLY A 161 -12.92 7.82 23.69
N ASN A 162 -13.57 8.07 22.55
CA ASN A 162 -15.03 8.09 22.46
C ASN A 162 -15.69 6.71 22.58
N GLN A 163 -15.01 5.63 22.17
CA GLN A 163 -15.53 4.26 22.33
C GLN A 163 -15.53 3.80 23.79
N THR A 164 -14.56 4.22 24.60
CA THR A 164 -14.52 3.91 26.04
C THR A 164 -15.56 4.70 26.84
N ALA A 165 -15.92 5.91 26.39
CA ALA A 165 -16.93 6.74 27.04
C ALA A 165 -18.38 6.33 26.73
N GLN A 166 -18.64 5.51 25.70
CA GLN A 166 -19.97 4.99 25.37
C GLN A 166 -20.29 3.62 26.01
N MET A 167 -19.32 3.02 26.73
CA MET A 167 -19.50 1.76 27.45
C MET A 167 -19.63 1.94 28.98
N LEU A 168 -19.71 3.18 29.46
CA LEU A 168 -19.97 3.56 30.84
C LEU A 168 -21.30 4.32 30.92
#